data_AF-A0A838SQV4-F1
#
_entry.id   AF-A0A838SQV4-F1
#
_cell.length_a   1.000
_cell.length_b   1.000
_cell.length_c   1.000
_cell.angle_alpha   90.00
_cell.angle_beta   90.00
_cell.angle_gamma   90.00
#
_symmetry.space_group_name_H-M   'P 1'
#
loop_
_entity.id
_entity.type
_entity.pdbx_description
1 polymer ?
#
loop_
_entity_poly.entity_id
_entity_poly.type
_entity_poly.pdbx_seq_one_letter_code
_entity_poly.pdbx_strand_id
1 'polypeptide(L)'
;MRPWKAALVIATLGLVTTATAGGSALAGLDGSDPDRTHRLGDATVDTPLEVDAEQAESAAHDEQHGGVGGHLPASSKNMKLVGKLAVSGAVGADKPGHIADVTSFGNYAYLSARRLNTSPCGAGGFYTVDISDPTNPTEVGFTAFPPGSYPGEGMHVITVNTPSFKGDVLLANNENCGSSAERVGGMSLYDVTDPTAITLLALGKGDTNNGALARARQIHSVFGWQAGKRAFAIIVDNEEVTDVDIMEITDPRNPVHIKEVSILDWPDAQAPLANGESIFLHDMVVKRVGTQWRALLSYWDAGWIVLNVNDPANPVFVNDSDYPVPDPLLGFDPPEGNAHQGEYSYNNKYIIGTDEDFSPDRLSFQITSGPNAGFYGGGQFGWTVPISASNPFEGSTVWGGSGCEEDVDGNGVSDRAEVPSQASTGADVVVFTRGVCFFSKKVESGQLAGYDQVIVMQSHGGTRNGLTPNGFTCGSQGNAFVVTASAICIGHRAGHLLFGDTP
;
A
#
# COMPACT_ATOMS: atom_id res chain seq x y z
N MET A 1 21.35 -3.48 33.03
CA MET A 1 20.62 -3.60 34.33
C MET A 1 20.56 -2.26 35.07
N ARG A 2 19.45 -1.54 34.89
CA ARG A 2 18.87 -0.59 35.86
C ARG A 2 17.35 -0.86 35.82
N PRO A 3 16.63 -0.94 36.95
CA PRO A 3 15.21 -1.26 36.95
C PRO A 3 14.39 -0.01 36.61
N TRP A 4 13.49 -0.09 35.62
CA TRP A 4 12.64 1.02 35.22
C TRP A 4 11.27 0.87 35.88
N LYS A 5 10.74 1.98 36.39
CA LYS A 5 9.55 2.04 37.24
C LYS A 5 8.30 2.32 36.40
N ALA A 6 7.22 1.63 36.71
CA ALA A 6 5.87 1.90 36.20
C ALA A 6 5.42 3.34 36.53
N ALA A 7 4.71 3.99 35.61
CA ALA A 7 4.10 5.30 35.79
C ALA A 7 2.58 5.21 35.56
N LEU A 8 1.81 5.60 36.57
CA LEU A 8 0.33 5.56 36.62
C LEU A 8 -0.26 6.80 35.90
N VAL A 9 -1.24 6.62 35.00
CA VAL A 9 -1.96 7.70 34.31
C VAL A 9 -3.49 7.47 34.41
N ILE A 10 -4.25 8.53 34.67
CA ILE A 10 -5.74 8.55 34.72
C ILE A 10 -6.23 9.55 33.66
N ALA A 11 -7.24 9.16 32.87
CA ALA A 11 -7.84 9.96 31.80
C ALA A 11 -9.06 10.78 32.23
N THR A 12 -9.29 11.92 31.57
CA THR A 12 -10.60 12.58 31.50
C THR A 12 -10.68 13.47 30.25
N LEU A 13 -11.81 13.40 29.53
CA LEU A 13 -12.08 14.12 28.27
C LEU A 13 -12.22 15.64 28.47
N GLY A 14 -11.60 16.42 27.57
CA GLY A 14 -11.85 17.85 27.43
C GLY A 14 -11.56 18.35 26.01
N LEU A 15 -12.60 18.84 25.32
CA LEU A 15 -12.54 19.54 24.04
C LEU A 15 -11.82 20.91 24.23
N VAL A 16 -10.97 21.35 23.28
CA VAL A 16 -10.95 22.70 22.63
C VAL A 16 -9.59 23.10 22.00
N THR A 17 -9.69 23.50 20.72
CA THR A 17 -8.92 24.40 19.82
C THR A 17 -7.44 24.15 19.46
N THR A 18 -7.23 24.07 18.14
CA THR A 18 -6.00 23.89 17.37
C THR A 18 -5.18 25.18 17.20
N ALA A 19 -3.86 25.00 17.05
CA ALA A 19 -2.93 26.02 16.57
C ALA A 19 -2.34 25.56 15.24
N THR A 20 -2.54 26.36 14.19
CA THR A 20 -2.02 26.15 12.84
C THR A 20 -0.51 26.43 12.77
N ALA A 21 0.27 25.50 12.24
CA ALA A 21 1.62 25.75 11.76
C ALA A 21 1.76 25.20 10.33
N GLY A 22 1.54 26.08 9.35
CA GLY A 22 1.88 25.82 7.96
C GLY A 22 3.35 26.17 7.71
N GLY A 23 4.13 25.17 7.31
CA GLY A 23 5.49 25.28 6.81
C GLY A 23 5.77 24.06 5.94
N SER A 24 6.25 24.28 4.72
CA SER A 24 6.42 23.26 3.67
C SER A 24 7.30 22.11 4.17
N ALA A 25 6.68 20.95 4.41
CA ALA A 25 7.32 19.83 5.08
C ALA A 25 8.42 19.13 4.25
N LEU A 26 8.45 19.36 2.93
CA LEU A 26 9.49 18.79 2.06
C LEU A 26 10.89 19.40 2.27
N ALA A 27 11.02 20.58 2.88
CA ALA A 27 12.32 21.24 3.07
C ALA A 27 13.26 20.48 4.02
N GLY A 28 12.77 19.47 4.75
CA GLY A 28 13.57 18.56 5.57
C GLY A 28 14.05 17.30 4.83
N LEU A 29 13.62 17.07 3.59
CA LEU A 29 13.98 15.89 2.79
C LEU A 29 15.25 16.18 1.97
N ASP A 30 16.43 16.19 2.60
CA ASP A 30 17.71 16.47 1.93
C ASP A 30 18.14 15.32 1.00
N GLY A 31 18.10 15.57 -0.32
CA GLY A 31 18.41 14.68 -1.44
C GLY A 31 19.80 14.03 -1.54
N SER A 32 20.69 14.20 -0.56
CA SER A 32 22.14 13.95 -0.74
C SER A 32 22.73 12.67 -0.11
N ASP A 33 21.93 11.80 0.53
CA ASP A 33 22.44 10.60 1.21
C ASP A 33 22.55 9.37 0.28
N PRO A 34 23.74 8.76 0.11
CA PRO A 34 23.94 7.56 -0.71
C PRO A 34 23.51 6.22 -0.08
N ASP A 35 23.07 6.16 1.19
CA ASP A 35 22.57 4.94 1.87
C ASP A 35 21.05 4.68 1.66
N ARG A 36 20.41 5.38 0.71
CA ARG A 36 18.96 5.39 0.39
C ARG A 36 18.43 4.13 -0.34
N THR A 37 18.93 2.95 -0.01
CA THR A 37 18.33 1.70 -0.54
C THR A 37 17.19 1.26 0.36
N HIS A 38 15.95 1.20 -0.15
CA HIS A 38 14.94 0.36 0.51
C HIS A 38 15.45 -1.08 0.54
N ARG A 39 15.18 -1.78 1.64
CA ARG A 39 15.50 -3.20 1.75
C ARG A 39 14.21 -3.96 1.93
N LEU A 40 13.73 -4.57 0.86
CA LEU A 40 12.57 -5.44 0.96
C LEU A 40 12.73 -6.50 2.06
N GLY A 41 11.73 -6.60 2.94
CA GLY A 41 11.78 -7.52 4.07
C GLY A 41 12.65 -7.01 5.23
N ASP A 42 12.99 -5.72 5.26
CA ASP A 42 13.44 -5.03 6.47
C ASP A 42 12.27 -4.69 7.42
N ALA A 43 11.07 -5.16 7.07
CA ALA A 43 9.82 -4.99 7.79
C ALA A 43 9.45 -3.51 7.97
N THR A 44 9.79 -2.71 6.96
CA THR A 44 9.20 -1.41 6.66
C THR A 44 7.92 -1.61 5.85
N VAL A 45 6.97 -0.68 5.89
CA VAL A 45 5.93 -0.57 4.84
C VAL A 45 6.07 0.85 4.34
N ASP A 46 6.92 1.01 3.35
CA ASP A 46 7.17 2.28 2.70
C ASP A 46 7.11 2.19 1.19
N THR A 47 6.62 1.05 0.71
CA THR A 47 6.36 0.70 -0.66
C THR A 47 5.04 -0.08 -0.73
N PRO A 48 4.33 -0.08 -1.86
CA PRO A 48 3.11 -0.89 -2.01
C PRO A 48 3.37 -2.38 -1.78
N LEU A 49 4.53 -2.90 -2.21
CA LEU A 49 4.89 -4.29 -1.97
C LEU A 49 4.82 -4.68 -0.51
N GLU A 50 5.26 -3.81 0.38
CA GLU A 50 5.28 -4.15 1.80
C GLU A 50 3.88 -4.07 2.42
N VAL A 51 3.00 -3.20 1.89
CA VAL A 51 1.55 -3.25 2.16
C VAL A 51 1.01 -4.63 1.74
N ASP A 52 1.33 -5.07 0.52
CA ASP A 52 0.84 -6.31 -0.08
C ASP A 52 1.44 -7.58 0.55
N ALA A 53 2.73 -7.56 0.92
CA ALA A 53 3.43 -8.67 1.55
C ALA A 53 2.93 -8.89 2.98
N GLU A 54 2.62 -7.81 3.70
CA GLU A 54 1.89 -7.90 4.95
C GLU A 54 0.49 -8.50 4.76
N GLN A 55 -0.15 -8.26 3.61
CA GLN A 55 -1.44 -8.85 3.23
C GLN A 55 -1.36 -10.29 2.66
N ALA A 56 -0.18 -10.85 2.39
CA ALA A 56 -0.06 -12.08 1.59
C ALA A 56 0.22 -13.37 2.39
N GLU A 57 0.72 -13.30 3.64
CA GLU A 57 1.27 -14.48 4.36
C GLU A 57 0.37 -15.13 5.42
N SER A 58 -0.81 -14.58 5.75
CA SER A 58 -1.81 -15.27 6.59
C SER A 58 -2.81 -16.09 5.75
N ALA A 59 -3.10 -17.34 6.14
CA ALA A 59 -4.08 -18.17 5.46
C ALA A 59 -5.55 -17.65 5.55
N ALA A 60 -5.77 -16.46 6.13
CA ALA A 60 -7.06 -15.82 6.40
C ALA A 60 -7.31 -14.52 5.60
N HIS A 61 -6.46 -14.20 4.60
CA HIS A 61 -6.55 -12.96 3.82
C HIS A 61 -7.56 -13.00 2.66
N ASP A 62 -8.86 -13.03 2.97
CA ASP A 62 -9.91 -12.83 1.95
C ASP A 62 -10.64 -11.47 2.13
N GLU A 63 -10.14 -10.59 3.01
CA GLU A 63 -10.93 -9.49 3.57
C GLU A 63 -10.13 -8.17 3.75
N GLN A 64 -9.47 -7.63 2.72
CA GLN A 64 -9.04 -6.20 2.73
C GLN A 64 -10.25 -5.27 2.95
N HIS A 65 -11.45 -5.73 2.58
CA HIS A 65 -12.74 -5.09 2.83
C HIS A 65 -13.79 -6.06 3.39
N GLY A 66 -13.38 -7.10 4.11
CA GLY A 66 -14.32 -8.05 4.68
C GLY A 66 -14.46 -7.91 6.20
N GLY A 67 -15.59 -8.42 6.68
CA GLY A 67 -16.09 -8.22 8.03
C GLY A 67 -17.58 -7.87 8.01
N VAL A 68 -18.30 -8.18 9.09
CA VAL A 68 -19.74 -7.88 9.22
C VAL A 68 -20.02 -6.48 9.77
N GLY A 69 -18.99 -5.67 10.03
CA GLY A 69 -19.08 -4.36 10.69
C GLY A 69 -18.41 -3.26 9.89
N GLY A 70 -18.74 -1.99 10.17
CA GLY A 70 -18.12 -0.82 9.54
C GLY A 70 -18.57 -0.52 8.10
N HIS A 71 -19.04 -1.51 7.35
CA HIS A 71 -19.53 -1.28 5.99
C HIS A 71 -20.90 -0.61 5.96
N LEU A 72 -21.07 0.30 4.99
CA LEU A 72 -22.40 0.70 4.58
C LEU A 72 -23.17 -0.55 4.12
N PRO A 73 -24.45 -0.73 4.50
CA PRO A 73 -25.26 -1.82 3.99
C PRO A 73 -25.24 -1.83 2.46
N ALA A 74 -25.05 -3.02 1.87
CA ALA A 74 -25.09 -3.17 0.42
C ALA A 74 -26.36 -2.50 -0.15
N SER A 75 -26.19 -1.64 -1.14
CA SER A 75 -27.26 -0.88 -1.76
C SER A 75 -27.17 -0.96 -3.27
N SER A 76 -28.32 -1.10 -3.93
CA SER A 76 -28.47 -1.04 -5.39
C SER A 76 -29.36 0.12 -5.82
N LYS A 77 -29.47 1.16 -4.99
CA LYS A 77 -30.29 2.34 -5.33
C LYS A 77 -29.77 2.99 -6.61
N ASN A 78 -30.66 3.22 -7.57
CA ASN A 78 -30.34 3.73 -8.91
C ASN A 78 -29.43 2.82 -9.76
N MET A 79 -29.29 1.55 -9.38
CA MET A 79 -28.52 0.54 -10.11
C MET A 79 -29.42 -0.59 -10.56
N LYS A 80 -29.16 -1.13 -11.75
CA LYS A 80 -29.79 -2.35 -12.26
C LYS A 80 -28.69 -3.31 -12.67
N LEU A 81 -28.65 -4.50 -12.05
CA LEU A 81 -27.77 -5.57 -12.51
C LEU A 81 -28.14 -5.95 -13.96
N VAL A 82 -27.18 -5.84 -14.87
CA VAL A 82 -27.36 -6.14 -16.31
C VAL A 82 -26.99 -7.59 -16.61
N GLY A 83 -25.83 -8.03 -16.13
CA GLY A 83 -25.33 -9.39 -16.25
C GLY A 83 -24.30 -9.67 -15.16
N LYS A 84 -23.94 -10.94 -14.98
CA LYS A 84 -22.89 -11.38 -14.08
C LYS A 84 -22.25 -12.66 -14.61
N LEU A 85 -20.96 -12.83 -14.36
CA LEU A 85 -20.21 -14.03 -14.69
C LEU A 85 -19.40 -14.44 -13.46
N ALA A 86 -19.42 -15.74 -13.14
CA ALA A 86 -18.44 -16.35 -12.27
C ALA A 86 -17.36 -16.98 -13.15
N VAL A 87 -16.11 -16.55 -13.01
CA VAL A 87 -14.98 -17.10 -13.77
C VAL A 87 -14.54 -18.46 -13.24
N SER A 88 -13.97 -19.29 -14.11
CA SER A 88 -13.72 -20.72 -13.91
C SER A 88 -12.82 -21.04 -12.71
N GLY A 89 -11.89 -20.16 -12.35
CA GLY A 89 -11.03 -20.35 -11.16
C GLY A 89 -11.55 -19.65 -9.90
N ALA A 90 -12.68 -18.96 -9.96
CA ALA A 90 -13.42 -18.51 -8.79
C ALA A 90 -14.46 -19.56 -8.31
N VAL A 91 -14.51 -20.75 -8.94
CA VAL A 91 -15.48 -21.81 -8.62
C VAL A 91 -14.91 -22.74 -7.54
N GLY A 92 -15.47 -22.64 -6.33
CA GLY A 92 -15.13 -23.42 -5.14
C GLY A 92 -15.88 -22.84 -3.93
N ALA A 93 -16.01 -23.62 -2.85
CA ALA A 93 -16.65 -23.11 -1.64
C ALA A 93 -15.79 -21.99 -1.01
N ASP A 94 -16.40 -20.80 -0.90
CA ASP A 94 -16.08 -19.76 0.09
C ASP A 94 -14.69 -19.10 0.05
N LYS A 95 -14.27 -18.52 -1.09
CA LYS A 95 -13.22 -17.48 -1.06
C LYS A 95 -13.54 -16.30 -2.01
N PRO A 96 -14.19 -15.24 -1.50
CA PRO A 96 -14.11 -13.89 -2.09
C PRO A 96 -12.64 -13.43 -2.23
N GLY A 97 -12.35 -12.44 -3.10
CA GLY A 97 -11.04 -11.76 -3.12
C GLY A 97 -9.99 -12.27 -4.13
N HIS A 98 -10.38 -13.02 -5.17
CA HIS A 98 -9.42 -13.55 -6.16
C HIS A 98 -9.06 -12.62 -7.32
N ILE A 99 -9.85 -11.57 -7.55
CA ILE A 99 -9.68 -10.62 -8.63
C ILE A 99 -9.16 -9.32 -8.02
N ALA A 100 -7.98 -8.88 -8.43
CA ALA A 100 -7.34 -7.68 -7.90
C ALA A 100 -7.72 -6.43 -8.71
N ASP A 101 -7.83 -6.56 -10.03
CA ASP A 101 -8.11 -5.45 -10.94
C ASP A 101 -8.95 -5.89 -12.13
N VAL A 102 -9.60 -4.93 -12.77
CA VAL A 102 -10.38 -5.10 -13.99
C VAL A 102 -10.14 -3.96 -14.95
N THR A 103 -9.75 -4.29 -16.17
CA THR A 103 -9.72 -3.35 -17.29
C THR A 103 -10.65 -3.80 -18.41
N SER A 104 -11.26 -2.85 -19.10
CA SER A 104 -12.13 -3.13 -20.25
C SER A 104 -11.60 -2.44 -21.50
N PHE A 105 -11.59 -3.16 -22.62
CA PHE A 105 -11.17 -2.63 -23.90
C PHE A 105 -12.02 -3.21 -25.03
N GLY A 106 -12.69 -2.33 -25.78
CA GLY A 106 -13.64 -2.73 -26.82
C GLY A 106 -14.76 -3.60 -26.25
N ASN A 107 -14.86 -4.84 -26.74
CA ASN A 107 -15.87 -5.82 -26.33
C ASN A 107 -15.34 -6.81 -25.29
N TYR A 108 -14.17 -6.57 -24.68
CA TYR A 108 -13.57 -7.50 -23.74
C TYR A 108 -13.23 -6.83 -22.42
N ALA A 109 -13.22 -7.63 -21.35
CA ALA A 109 -12.67 -7.29 -20.05
C ALA A 109 -11.54 -8.27 -19.70
N TYR A 110 -10.52 -7.75 -19.04
CA TYR A 110 -9.38 -8.50 -18.54
C TYR A 110 -9.31 -8.33 -17.03
N LEU A 111 -9.41 -9.44 -16.31
CA LEU A 111 -9.50 -9.43 -14.84
C LEU A 111 -8.20 -10.03 -14.30
N SER A 112 -7.37 -9.23 -13.64
CA SER A 112 -6.17 -9.73 -12.96
C SER A 112 -6.60 -10.64 -11.82
N ALA A 113 -5.90 -11.77 -11.66
CA ALA A 113 -6.32 -12.79 -10.73
C ALA A 113 -5.15 -13.47 -10.03
N ARG A 114 -5.28 -13.61 -8.71
CA ARG A 114 -4.41 -14.44 -7.88
C ARG A 114 -5.18 -15.70 -7.48
N ARG A 115 -4.68 -16.88 -7.88
CA ARG A 115 -5.23 -18.15 -7.38
C ARG A 115 -4.74 -18.36 -5.95
N LEU A 116 -5.55 -17.98 -4.96
CA LEU A 116 -5.21 -18.03 -3.52
C LEU A 116 -5.23 -19.45 -2.94
N ASN A 117 -5.52 -20.48 -3.74
CA ASN A 117 -5.73 -21.85 -3.27
C ASN A 117 -4.44 -22.69 -3.16
N THR A 118 -3.25 -22.10 -3.34
CA THR A 118 -1.98 -22.80 -3.06
C THR A 118 -0.99 -21.87 -2.36
N SER A 119 -0.29 -22.39 -1.36
CA SER A 119 0.72 -21.68 -0.58
C SER A 119 2.12 -21.82 -1.21
N PRO A 120 2.98 -20.78 -1.20
CA PRO A 120 2.73 -19.42 -0.73
C PRO A 120 1.89 -18.58 -1.72
N CYS A 121 1.88 -18.94 -3.00
CA CYS A 121 0.89 -18.45 -3.99
C CYS A 121 0.55 -19.52 -5.01
N GLY A 122 -0.66 -19.45 -5.57
CA GLY A 122 -1.03 -20.19 -6.77
C GLY A 122 -0.75 -19.45 -8.05
N ALA A 123 -0.94 -20.18 -9.14
CA ALA A 123 -0.75 -19.64 -10.48
C ALA A 123 -1.63 -18.40 -10.66
N GLY A 124 -0.99 -17.22 -10.71
CA GLY A 124 -1.64 -15.97 -11.07
C GLY A 124 -1.92 -15.91 -12.57
N GLY A 125 -2.68 -14.91 -12.98
CA GLY A 125 -3.00 -14.71 -14.37
C GLY A 125 -4.01 -13.61 -14.59
N PHE A 126 -4.57 -13.58 -15.80
CA PHE A 126 -5.79 -12.82 -16.04
C PHE A 126 -6.81 -13.64 -16.81
N TYR A 127 -8.08 -13.42 -16.46
CA TYR A 127 -9.20 -13.90 -17.24
C TYR A 127 -9.48 -12.93 -18.38
N THR A 128 -9.75 -13.48 -19.56
CA THR A 128 -10.31 -12.71 -20.68
C THR A 128 -11.81 -13.02 -20.76
N VAL A 129 -12.64 -11.99 -20.73
CA VAL A 129 -14.10 -12.10 -20.73
C VAL A 129 -14.64 -11.32 -21.92
N ASP A 130 -15.45 -11.96 -22.75
CA ASP A 130 -16.25 -11.30 -23.77
C ASP A 130 -17.47 -10.63 -23.11
N ILE A 131 -17.56 -9.32 -23.27
CA ILE A 131 -18.62 -8.45 -22.76
C ILE A 131 -19.41 -7.78 -23.91
N SER A 132 -19.33 -8.30 -25.14
CA SER A 132 -20.10 -7.81 -26.30
C SER A 132 -21.61 -7.88 -26.09
N ASP A 133 -22.08 -8.89 -25.36
CA ASP A 133 -23.41 -8.93 -24.74
C ASP A 133 -23.28 -8.78 -23.22
N PRO A 134 -23.43 -7.55 -22.68
CA PRO A 134 -23.28 -7.32 -21.23
C PRO A 134 -24.38 -8.01 -20.40
N THR A 135 -25.45 -8.51 -21.02
CA THR A 135 -26.48 -9.30 -20.31
C THR A 135 -26.08 -10.76 -20.13
N ASN A 136 -25.12 -11.24 -20.92
CA ASN A 136 -24.60 -12.61 -20.87
C ASN A 136 -23.09 -12.65 -21.15
N PRO A 137 -22.26 -12.06 -20.27
CA PRO A 137 -20.81 -12.09 -20.43
C PRO A 137 -20.27 -13.52 -20.36
N THR A 138 -19.25 -13.84 -21.17
CA THR A 138 -18.67 -15.19 -21.26
C THR A 138 -17.16 -15.18 -21.12
N GLU A 139 -16.63 -16.07 -20.28
CA GLU A 139 -15.18 -16.29 -20.20
C GLU A 139 -14.65 -16.89 -21.51
N VAL A 140 -13.64 -16.25 -22.08
CA VAL A 140 -12.91 -16.72 -23.27
C VAL A 140 -11.80 -17.68 -22.86
N GLY A 141 -11.07 -17.31 -21.81
CA GLY A 141 -9.97 -18.12 -21.30
C GLY A 141 -9.17 -17.44 -20.19
N PHE A 142 -8.09 -18.10 -19.78
CA PHE A 142 -7.18 -17.64 -18.74
C PHE A 142 -5.74 -17.67 -19.26
N THR A 143 -5.05 -16.55 -19.16
CA THR A 143 -3.61 -16.44 -19.48
C THR A 143 -2.82 -16.47 -18.17
N ALA A 144 -2.00 -17.51 -18.01
CA ALA A 144 -1.17 -17.68 -16.82
C ALA A 144 0.01 -16.71 -16.79
N PHE A 145 0.33 -16.24 -15.60
CA PHE A 145 1.53 -15.46 -15.31
C PHE A 145 2.76 -16.35 -15.05
N PRO A 146 3.98 -15.76 -15.05
CA PRO A 146 5.19 -16.46 -14.67
C PRO A 146 5.10 -17.07 -13.25
N PRO A 147 5.73 -18.23 -13.01
CA PRO A 147 5.82 -18.81 -11.67
C PRO A 147 6.48 -17.86 -10.67
N GLY A 148 5.97 -17.86 -9.44
CA GLY A 148 6.51 -17.01 -8.37
C GLY A 148 6.16 -15.52 -8.52
N SER A 149 5.26 -15.16 -9.44
CA SER A 149 4.72 -13.81 -9.58
C SER A 149 3.22 -13.81 -9.77
N TYR A 150 2.59 -12.68 -9.48
CA TYR A 150 1.17 -12.45 -9.70
C TYR A 150 0.91 -11.01 -10.18
N PRO A 151 -0.18 -10.76 -10.92
CA PRO A 151 -0.66 -9.40 -11.16
C PRO A 151 -1.48 -8.89 -9.97
N GLY A 152 -1.32 -7.61 -9.66
CA GLY A 152 -2.09 -6.86 -8.66
C GLY A 152 -2.96 -5.80 -9.33
N GLU A 153 -2.81 -4.55 -8.89
CA GLU A 153 -3.57 -3.36 -9.29
C GLU A 153 -2.95 -2.65 -10.50
N GLY A 154 -2.67 -3.39 -11.58
CA GLY A 154 -2.02 -2.82 -12.76
C GLY A 154 -2.32 -3.56 -14.04
N MET A 155 -3.57 -3.51 -14.51
CA MET A 155 -3.98 -4.07 -15.80
C MET A 155 -4.49 -2.95 -16.74
N HIS A 156 -3.86 -2.78 -17.90
CA HIS A 156 -4.28 -1.74 -18.85
C HIS A 156 -4.11 -2.15 -20.31
N VAL A 157 -5.03 -1.76 -21.19
CA VAL A 157 -4.95 -2.05 -22.62
C VAL A 157 -4.90 -0.76 -23.44
N ILE A 158 -3.93 -0.68 -24.36
CA ILE A 158 -3.83 0.41 -25.34
C ILE A 158 -3.76 -0.12 -26.77
N THR A 159 -4.31 0.62 -27.72
CA THR A 159 -3.96 0.44 -29.13
C THR A 159 -2.58 1.05 -29.39
N VAL A 160 -1.66 0.23 -29.88
CA VAL A 160 -0.34 0.64 -30.36
C VAL A 160 -0.33 0.62 -31.89
N ASN A 161 -0.08 1.77 -32.49
CA ASN A 161 0.07 1.95 -33.93
C ASN A 161 1.37 2.71 -34.22
N THR A 162 2.47 1.96 -34.24
CA THR A 162 3.83 2.44 -34.51
C THR A 162 4.38 1.74 -35.77
N PRO A 163 5.57 2.10 -36.26
CA PRO A 163 6.23 1.34 -37.31
C PRO A 163 6.58 -0.10 -36.91
N SER A 164 6.81 -0.36 -35.62
CA SER A 164 7.26 -1.66 -35.09
C SER A 164 6.11 -2.60 -34.69
N PHE A 165 4.93 -2.04 -34.41
CA PHE A 165 3.77 -2.80 -33.97
C PHE A 165 2.45 -2.11 -34.33
N LYS A 166 1.44 -2.91 -34.67
CA LYS A 166 0.08 -2.47 -34.98
C LYS A 166 -0.91 -3.46 -34.37
N GLY A 167 -1.60 -3.06 -33.31
CA GLY A 167 -2.50 -3.93 -32.58
C GLY A 167 -2.86 -3.37 -31.21
N ASP A 168 -3.51 -4.18 -30.40
CA ASP A 168 -3.84 -3.86 -29.02
C ASP A 168 -2.88 -4.57 -28.07
N VAL A 169 -2.33 -3.83 -27.12
CA VAL A 169 -1.33 -4.31 -26.16
C VAL A 169 -1.91 -4.20 -24.77
N LEU A 170 -1.98 -5.31 -24.06
CA LEU A 170 -2.26 -5.38 -22.64
C LEU A 170 -0.93 -5.29 -21.86
N LEU A 171 -0.88 -4.34 -20.94
CA LEU A 171 0.17 -4.12 -19.96
C LEU A 171 -0.29 -4.72 -18.64
N ALA A 172 0.61 -5.42 -17.96
CA ALA A 172 0.30 -5.99 -16.67
C ALA A 172 1.49 -5.91 -15.71
N ASN A 173 1.22 -5.54 -14.45
CA ASN A 173 2.21 -5.50 -13.38
C ASN A 173 2.62 -6.92 -12.96
N ASN A 174 3.87 -7.12 -12.53
CA ASN A 174 4.29 -8.35 -11.87
C ASN A 174 4.81 -8.03 -10.46
N GLU A 175 4.08 -8.53 -9.45
CA GLU A 175 4.51 -8.60 -8.07
C GLU A 175 5.12 -9.97 -7.77
N ASN A 176 6.07 -10.00 -6.83
CA ASN A 176 6.76 -11.21 -6.43
C ASN A 176 5.97 -11.95 -5.35
N CYS A 177 5.78 -13.24 -5.57
CA CYS A 177 5.35 -14.13 -4.50
C CYS A 177 6.53 -14.80 -3.81
N GLY A 178 6.81 -14.38 -2.58
CA GLY A 178 7.85 -14.96 -1.73
C GLY A 178 9.25 -14.89 -2.34
N SER A 179 10.10 -15.86 -1.97
CA SER A 179 11.53 -15.85 -2.29
C SER A 179 11.94 -16.69 -3.51
N SER A 180 10.99 -17.11 -4.35
CA SER A 180 11.27 -17.97 -5.51
C SER A 180 12.32 -17.36 -6.44
N ALA A 181 13.31 -18.14 -6.87
CA ALA A 181 14.30 -17.69 -7.84
C ALA A 181 13.71 -17.48 -9.25
N GLU A 182 12.56 -18.11 -9.54
CA GLU A 182 11.85 -18.05 -10.83
C GLU A 182 10.96 -16.81 -10.98
N ARG A 183 10.79 -16.03 -9.90
CA ARG A 183 9.94 -14.84 -9.88
C ARG A 183 10.40 -13.80 -10.89
N VAL A 184 9.41 -13.10 -11.42
CA VAL A 184 9.52 -12.04 -12.42
C VAL A 184 8.91 -10.76 -11.83
N GLY A 185 9.69 -9.68 -11.77
CA GLY A 185 9.20 -8.32 -11.49
C GLY A 185 8.91 -7.54 -12.78
N GLY A 186 8.64 -6.24 -12.65
CA GLY A 186 8.44 -5.31 -13.76
C GLY A 186 7.13 -5.54 -14.50
N MET A 187 7.02 -4.98 -15.69
CA MET A 187 5.84 -5.07 -16.55
C MET A 187 5.94 -6.22 -17.56
N SER A 188 4.84 -6.94 -17.76
CA SER A 188 4.65 -7.87 -18.87
C SER A 188 3.72 -7.26 -19.92
N LEU A 189 4.00 -7.51 -21.21
CA LEU A 189 3.24 -6.99 -22.35
C LEU A 189 2.69 -8.13 -23.19
N TYR A 190 1.40 -8.08 -23.51
CA TYR A 190 0.71 -9.10 -24.29
C TYR A 190 0.01 -8.47 -25.50
N ASP A 191 0.15 -9.08 -26.68
CA ASP A 191 -0.69 -8.79 -27.84
C ASP A 191 -2.07 -9.39 -27.59
N VAL A 192 -3.08 -8.52 -27.50
CA VAL A 192 -4.48 -8.86 -27.31
C VAL A 192 -5.34 -8.37 -28.47
N THR A 193 -4.72 -8.09 -29.63
CA THR A 193 -5.45 -7.71 -30.87
C THR A 193 -6.49 -8.76 -31.25
N ASP A 194 -6.15 -10.04 -31.04
CA ASP A 194 -7.10 -11.14 -31.00
C ASP A 194 -7.18 -11.68 -29.56
N PRO A 195 -8.22 -11.31 -28.78
CA PRO A 195 -8.38 -11.75 -27.40
C PRO A 195 -8.58 -13.27 -27.24
N THR A 196 -8.80 -14.01 -28.34
CA THR A 196 -8.88 -15.48 -28.33
C THR A 196 -7.53 -16.15 -28.61
N ALA A 197 -6.51 -15.37 -29.01
CA ALA A 197 -5.18 -15.84 -29.38
C ALA A 197 -4.08 -14.90 -28.84
N ILE A 198 -4.07 -14.72 -27.52
CA ILE A 198 -3.13 -13.83 -26.82
C ILE A 198 -1.68 -14.29 -26.98
N THR A 199 -0.78 -13.36 -27.28
CA THR A 199 0.67 -13.63 -27.42
C THR A 199 1.50 -12.76 -26.49
N LEU A 200 2.43 -13.36 -25.75
CA LEU A 200 3.41 -12.60 -24.95
C LEU A 200 4.39 -11.84 -25.86
N LEU A 201 4.51 -10.53 -25.66
CA LEU A 201 5.42 -9.65 -26.39
C LEU A 201 6.72 -9.40 -25.62
N ALA A 202 6.61 -9.09 -24.33
CA ALA A 202 7.73 -8.87 -23.44
C ALA A 202 7.41 -9.34 -22.03
N LEU A 203 8.40 -9.90 -21.34
CA LEU A 203 8.26 -10.41 -19.98
C LEU A 203 9.14 -9.62 -19.02
N GLY A 204 8.54 -9.16 -17.93
CA GLY A 204 9.22 -8.56 -16.77
C GLY A 204 10.21 -7.45 -17.09
N LYS A 205 9.75 -6.41 -17.78
CA LYS A 205 10.52 -5.23 -18.14
C LYS A 205 10.26 -4.08 -17.16
N GLY A 206 11.30 -3.56 -16.53
CA GLY A 206 11.21 -2.48 -15.55
C GLY A 206 12.61 -2.07 -15.10
N ASP A 207 12.74 -1.43 -13.94
CA ASP A 207 14.04 -1.08 -13.39
C ASP A 207 14.86 -2.32 -13.02
N THR A 208 16.11 -2.33 -13.44
CA THR A 208 17.11 -3.37 -13.14
C THR A 208 18.34 -2.78 -12.46
N ASN A 209 18.23 -1.56 -11.94
CA ASN A 209 19.34 -0.72 -11.50
C ASN A 209 20.48 -0.70 -12.52
N ASN A 210 20.18 -0.23 -13.73
CA ASN A 210 21.12 -0.18 -14.86
C ASN A 210 21.77 -1.54 -15.20
N GLY A 211 21.03 -2.63 -15.02
CA GLY A 211 21.48 -4.00 -15.28
C GLY A 211 22.30 -4.63 -14.15
N ALA A 212 22.40 -3.97 -12.99
CA ALA A 212 23.01 -4.56 -11.80
C ALA A 212 22.16 -5.71 -11.22
N LEU A 213 20.84 -5.67 -11.43
CA LEU A 213 19.91 -6.73 -11.04
C LEU A 213 19.69 -7.71 -12.19
N ALA A 214 19.61 -9.01 -11.85
CA ALA A 214 19.38 -10.07 -12.82
C ALA A 214 17.96 -10.08 -13.41
N ARG A 215 17.03 -9.37 -12.77
CA ARG A 215 15.62 -9.21 -13.14
C ARG A 215 15.16 -7.82 -12.74
N ALA A 216 14.05 -7.39 -13.33
CA ALA A 216 13.44 -6.15 -12.91
C ALA A 216 12.91 -6.25 -11.47
N ARG A 217 12.92 -5.12 -10.75
CA ARG A 217 12.18 -4.92 -9.51
C ARG A 217 10.71 -5.13 -9.75
N GLN A 218 9.97 -5.55 -8.73
CA GLN A 218 8.54 -5.74 -8.86
C GLN A 218 7.79 -4.40 -8.82
N ILE A 219 6.59 -4.39 -9.40
CA ILE A 219 5.81 -3.18 -9.57
C ILE A 219 4.34 -3.38 -9.16
N HIS A 220 3.74 -2.37 -8.53
CA HIS A 220 2.35 -2.43 -8.05
C HIS A 220 1.36 -2.14 -9.18
N SER A 221 1.61 -1.07 -9.93
CA SER A 221 0.70 -0.60 -10.98
C SER A 221 1.43 -0.23 -12.26
N VAL A 222 0.69 -0.21 -13.37
CA VAL A 222 1.19 0.17 -14.70
C VAL A 222 0.11 0.83 -15.54
N PHE A 223 0.50 1.93 -16.20
CA PHE A 223 -0.39 2.63 -17.14
C PHE A 223 0.31 2.91 -18.48
N GLY A 224 -0.36 2.60 -19.59
CA GLY A 224 0.17 2.76 -20.94
C GLY A 224 -0.44 3.95 -21.69
N TRP A 225 0.31 4.61 -22.57
CA TRP A 225 -0.26 5.56 -23.53
C TRP A 225 0.56 5.68 -24.82
N GLN A 226 -0.11 6.07 -25.91
CA GLN A 226 0.55 6.41 -27.17
C GLN A 226 0.58 7.93 -27.40
N ALA A 227 1.78 8.49 -27.58
CA ALA A 227 1.99 9.88 -27.99
C ALA A 227 2.57 9.96 -29.40
N GLY A 228 1.70 10.18 -30.38
CA GLY A 228 2.09 10.28 -31.79
C GLY A 228 2.53 8.93 -32.35
N LYS A 229 3.80 8.80 -32.77
CA LYS A 229 4.38 7.55 -33.31
C LYS A 229 5.14 6.73 -32.27
N ARG A 230 5.14 7.17 -31.01
CA ARG A 230 5.82 6.52 -29.88
C ARG A 230 4.79 6.12 -28.84
N ALA A 231 5.07 5.05 -28.11
CA ALA A 231 4.24 4.55 -27.02
C ALA A 231 5.09 4.39 -25.76
N PHE A 232 4.46 4.58 -24.61
CA PHE A 232 5.11 4.64 -23.30
C PHE A 232 4.27 3.91 -22.26
N ALA A 233 4.94 3.49 -21.18
CA ALA A 233 4.31 3.05 -19.96
C ALA A 233 4.92 3.79 -18.77
N ILE A 234 4.15 4.01 -17.73
CA ILE A 234 4.60 4.48 -16.43
C ILE A 234 4.28 3.37 -15.43
N ILE A 235 5.23 3.06 -14.54
CA ILE A 235 5.13 1.96 -13.57
C ILE A 235 5.46 2.48 -12.17
N VAL A 236 4.86 1.84 -11.17
CA VAL A 236 5.15 2.08 -9.75
C VAL A 236 6.26 1.13 -9.33
N ASP A 237 7.43 1.62 -8.94
CA ASP A 237 8.46 0.77 -8.34
C ASP A 237 8.12 0.52 -6.86
N ASN A 238 8.08 -0.75 -6.47
CA ASN A 238 7.72 -1.13 -5.10
C ASN A 238 8.94 -1.38 -4.21
N GLU A 239 10.14 -1.02 -4.63
CA GLU A 239 11.37 -1.37 -3.95
C GLU A 239 12.33 -0.18 -3.83
N GLU A 240 11.96 1.04 -4.26
CA GLU A 240 12.83 2.23 -4.20
C GLU A 240 12.10 3.51 -3.76
N VAL A 241 12.91 4.50 -3.31
CA VAL A 241 12.42 5.84 -2.96
C VAL A 241 12.03 6.57 -4.26
N THR A 242 12.72 6.23 -5.33
CA THR A 242 12.41 6.56 -6.70
C THR A 242 11.33 5.61 -7.20
N ASP A 243 10.07 5.96 -6.93
CA ASP A 243 8.91 5.09 -7.10
C ASP A 243 8.18 5.27 -8.44
N VAL A 244 8.71 6.10 -9.35
CA VAL A 244 8.15 6.33 -10.69
C VAL A 244 9.16 5.99 -11.78
N ASP A 245 8.94 4.89 -12.51
CA ASP A 245 9.66 4.64 -13.76
C ASP A 245 8.78 4.89 -14.99
N ILE A 246 9.42 5.37 -16.04
CA ILE A 246 8.83 5.55 -17.36
C ILE A 246 9.60 4.68 -18.36
N MET A 247 8.84 3.87 -19.08
CA MET A 247 9.30 2.94 -20.11
C MET A 247 8.89 3.44 -21.48
N GLU A 248 9.77 3.35 -22.48
CA GLU A 248 9.38 3.41 -23.89
C GLU A 248 8.97 2.02 -24.37
N ILE A 249 7.75 1.91 -24.91
CA ILE A 249 7.16 0.68 -25.46
C ILE A 249 6.76 0.84 -26.94
N THR A 250 7.40 1.78 -27.65
CA THR A 250 7.18 2.00 -29.10
C THR A 250 7.32 0.72 -29.92
N ASP A 251 8.29 -0.14 -29.54
CA ASP A 251 8.31 -1.56 -29.89
C ASP A 251 7.97 -2.36 -28.63
N PRO A 252 6.74 -2.85 -28.48
CA PRO A 252 6.31 -3.56 -27.27
C PRO A 252 7.02 -4.92 -27.09
N ARG A 253 7.81 -5.38 -28.06
CA ARG A 253 8.69 -6.55 -27.90
C ARG A 253 10.03 -6.21 -27.27
N ASN A 254 10.43 -4.94 -27.32
CA ASN A 254 11.69 -4.44 -26.79
C ASN A 254 11.50 -3.15 -25.96
N PRO A 255 10.77 -3.20 -24.82
CA PRO A 255 10.67 -2.05 -23.93
C PRO A 255 12.03 -1.57 -23.41
N VAL A 256 12.15 -0.26 -23.21
CA VAL A 256 13.37 0.41 -22.73
C VAL A 256 13.03 1.30 -21.55
N HIS A 257 13.75 1.17 -20.44
CA HIS A 257 13.66 2.10 -19.31
C HIS A 257 14.27 3.45 -19.71
N ILE A 258 13.52 4.55 -19.63
CA ILE A 258 13.96 5.88 -20.09
C ILE A 258 14.07 6.92 -18.99
N LYS A 259 13.37 6.75 -17.86
CA LYS A 259 13.40 7.73 -16.77
C LYS A 259 12.90 7.13 -15.46
N GLU A 260 13.59 7.47 -14.39
CA GLU A 260 13.25 7.18 -13.01
C GLU A 260 13.24 8.51 -12.23
N VAL A 261 12.20 8.74 -11.42
CA VAL A 261 11.98 9.95 -10.60
C VAL A 261 11.14 9.61 -9.36
N SER A 262 11.00 10.55 -8.43
CA SER A 262 9.93 10.54 -7.43
C SER A 262 9.51 11.93 -6.98
N ILE A 263 8.62 12.00 -6.00
CA ILE A 263 8.20 13.25 -5.34
C ILE A 263 9.38 14.08 -4.82
N LEU A 264 10.53 13.47 -4.53
CA LEU A 264 11.74 14.18 -4.10
C LEU A 264 12.37 15.04 -5.22
N ASP A 265 12.09 14.74 -6.48
CA ASP A 265 12.53 15.53 -7.63
C ASP A 265 11.64 16.76 -7.88
N TRP A 266 10.52 16.90 -7.15
CA TRP A 266 9.53 17.95 -7.32
C TRP A 266 9.38 18.77 -6.03
N PRO A 267 10.35 19.63 -5.70
CA PRO A 267 10.34 20.38 -4.43
C PRO A 267 9.16 21.36 -4.29
N ASP A 268 8.49 21.68 -5.40
CA ASP A 268 7.29 22.52 -5.43
C ASP A 268 6.00 21.73 -5.16
N ALA A 269 6.04 20.39 -5.20
CA ALA A 269 4.93 19.57 -4.72
C ALA A 269 4.76 19.81 -3.22
N GLN A 270 3.53 19.84 -2.73
CA GLN A 270 3.26 19.77 -1.32
C GLN A 270 3.16 18.30 -0.94
N ALA A 271 3.78 17.96 0.20
CA ALA A 271 3.31 16.83 0.97
C ALA A 271 2.68 17.46 2.21
N PRO A 272 1.34 17.62 2.25
CA PRO A 272 0.66 18.07 3.47
C PRO A 272 0.99 17.17 4.67
N LEU A 273 1.54 15.96 4.41
CA LEU A 273 1.89 14.99 5.42
C LEU A 273 0.65 14.70 6.25
N ALA A 274 -0.34 14.13 5.58
CA ALA A 274 -1.61 13.76 6.18
C ALA A 274 -1.41 12.65 7.25
N ASN A 275 -2.42 11.82 7.53
CA ASN A 275 -2.39 10.91 8.67
C ASN A 275 -1.47 9.71 8.47
N GLY A 276 -0.17 9.92 8.56
CA GLY A 276 0.76 8.82 8.44
C GLY A 276 2.15 9.27 8.13
N GLU A 277 2.34 10.29 7.29
CA GLU A 277 3.64 10.59 6.67
C GLU A 277 4.18 9.41 5.81
N SER A 278 3.34 8.49 5.36
CA SER A 278 3.70 7.33 4.53
C SER A 278 3.65 7.69 3.04
N ILE A 279 4.70 8.33 2.51
CA ILE A 279 4.67 8.98 1.18
C ILE A 279 5.20 8.10 0.04
N PHE A 280 4.40 7.20 -0.54
CA PHE A 280 4.78 6.46 -1.75
C PHE A 280 3.71 6.55 -2.83
N LEU A 281 4.13 6.40 -4.08
CA LEU A 281 3.23 6.26 -5.21
C LEU A 281 2.46 4.93 -5.11
N HIS A 282 1.14 5.00 -5.14
CA HIS A 282 0.28 3.82 -5.15
C HIS A 282 -0.19 3.48 -6.55
N ASP A 283 -0.82 4.43 -7.24
CA ASP A 283 -1.32 4.27 -8.61
C ASP A 283 -1.11 5.51 -9.47
N MET A 284 -1.30 5.34 -10.78
CA MET A 284 -1.30 6.45 -11.71
C MET A 284 -2.19 6.25 -12.93
N VAL A 285 -2.62 7.38 -13.52
CA VAL A 285 -3.25 7.40 -14.84
C VAL A 285 -2.63 8.47 -15.73
N VAL A 286 -2.59 8.21 -17.04
CA VAL A 286 -2.10 9.19 -18.02
C VAL A 286 -3.20 9.56 -19.02
N LYS A 287 -3.48 10.85 -19.14
CA LYS A 287 -4.49 11.35 -20.07
C LYS A 287 -4.03 12.58 -20.84
N ARG A 288 -4.52 12.72 -22.07
CA ARG A 288 -4.36 13.95 -22.84
C ARG A 288 -5.36 15.01 -22.36
N VAL A 289 -4.86 16.05 -21.71
CA VAL A 289 -5.61 17.21 -21.25
C VAL A 289 -5.29 18.40 -22.15
N GLY A 290 -6.26 18.78 -22.99
CA GLY A 290 -6.04 19.79 -24.02
C GLY A 290 -4.99 19.31 -25.04
N THR A 291 -3.91 20.09 -25.21
CA THR A 291 -2.81 19.72 -26.12
C THR A 291 -1.73 18.88 -25.46
N GLN A 292 -1.81 18.68 -24.15
CA GLN A 292 -0.73 18.16 -23.34
C GLN A 292 -1.07 16.76 -22.79
N TRP A 293 -0.06 15.93 -22.59
CA TRP A 293 -0.16 14.72 -21.80
C TRP A 293 0.06 15.04 -20.32
N ARG A 294 -0.81 14.52 -19.47
CA ARG A 294 -0.76 14.69 -18.02
C ARG A 294 -0.82 13.33 -17.36
N ALA A 295 0.15 13.06 -16.49
CA ALA A 295 0.09 11.95 -15.56
C ALA A 295 -0.52 12.47 -14.23
N LEU A 296 -1.43 11.71 -13.65
CA LEU A 296 -1.96 11.90 -12.30
C LEU A 296 -1.42 10.74 -11.46
N LEU A 297 -0.67 11.06 -10.42
CA LEU A 297 0.03 10.11 -9.56
C LEU A 297 -0.60 10.20 -8.18
N SER A 298 -1.11 9.09 -7.65
CA SER A 298 -1.73 9.01 -6.34
C SER A 298 -0.66 8.65 -5.30
N TYR A 299 -0.26 9.61 -4.48
CA TYR A 299 0.69 9.39 -3.39
C TYR A 299 -0.04 9.35 -2.05
N TRP A 300 0.17 8.28 -1.28
CA TRP A 300 -0.27 8.24 0.10
C TRP A 300 0.31 9.42 0.89
N ASP A 301 -0.52 10.00 1.76
CA ASP A 301 -0.27 11.16 2.61
C ASP A 301 0.20 12.46 1.94
N ALA A 302 0.35 12.46 0.60
CA ALA A 302 0.72 13.63 -0.19
C ALA A 302 -0.37 14.05 -1.20
N GLY A 303 -1.35 13.18 -1.49
CA GLY A 303 -2.42 13.48 -2.43
C GLY A 303 -2.06 13.14 -3.87
N TRP A 304 -2.70 13.84 -4.81
CA TRP A 304 -2.51 13.61 -6.24
C TRP A 304 -1.51 14.58 -6.86
N ILE A 305 -0.39 14.06 -7.35
CA ILE A 305 0.64 14.81 -8.07
C ILE A 305 0.35 14.79 -9.57
N VAL A 306 0.50 15.93 -10.23
CA VAL A 306 0.27 16.08 -11.67
C VAL A 306 1.58 16.40 -12.39
N LEU A 307 1.95 15.53 -13.33
CA LEU A 307 3.11 15.73 -14.19
C LEU A 307 2.70 16.03 -15.63
N ASN A 308 3.47 16.89 -16.30
CA ASN A 308 3.48 17.01 -17.75
C ASN A 308 4.41 15.93 -18.32
N VAL A 309 3.85 15.03 -19.12
CA VAL A 309 4.59 13.91 -19.75
C VAL A 309 4.56 14.00 -21.27
N ASN A 310 4.57 15.22 -21.82
CA ASN A 310 4.76 15.42 -23.27
C ASN A 310 6.12 14.93 -23.76
N ASP A 311 7.15 15.08 -22.92
CA ASP A 311 8.45 14.47 -23.09
C ASP A 311 8.64 13.46 -21.94
N PRO A 312 8.31 12.18 -22.15
CA PRO A 312 8.36 11.19 -21.08
C PRO A 312 9.77 10.93 -20.52
N ALA A 313 10.84 11.34 -21.23
CA ALA A 313 12.19 11.29 -20.70
C ALA A 313 12.52 12.44 -19.72
N ASN A 314 11.70 13.50 -19.73
CA ASN A 314 11.86 14.69 -18.91
C ASN A 314 10.48 15.13 -18.36
N PRO A 315 9.85 14.32 -17.49
CA PRO A 315 8.57 14.70 -16.87
C PRO A 315 8.74 15.99 -16.05
N VAL A 316 7.74 16.86 -16.09
CA VAL A 316 7.79 18.16 -15.40
C VAL A 316 6.60 18.27 -14.44
N PHE A 317 6.87 18.55 -13.17
CA PHE A 317 5.83 18.86 -12.19
C PHE A 317 4.94 20.03 -12.66
N VAL A 318 3.63 19.89 -12.52
CA VAL A 318 2.65 20.90 -12.94
C VAL A 318 1.90 21.45 -11.73
N ASN A 319 1.37 20.56 -10.91
CA ASN A 319 0.53 20.87 -9.77
C ASN A 319 0.37 19.62 -8.91
N ASP A 320 -0.25 19.79 -7.78
CA ASP A 320 -0.63 18.76 -6.82
C ASP A 320 -2.02 19.06 -6.26
N SER A 321 -2.49 18.24 -5.32
CA SER A 321 -3.72 18.45 -4.58
C SER A 321 -3.44 18.56 -3.09
N ASP A 322 -4.20 19.39 -2.39
CA ASP A 322 -4.22 19.41 -0.94
C ASP A 322 -5.46 18.69 -0.41
N TYR A 323 -5.31 17.99 0.70
CA TYR A 323 -6.45 17.58 1.50
C TYR A 323 -6.91 18.76 2.37
N PRO A 324 -8.20 19.13 2.34
CA PRO A 324 -8.70 20.18 3.23
C PRO A 324 -8.45 19.81 4.70
N VAL A 325 -8.02 20.79 5.48
CA VAL A 325 -7.80 20.64 6.92
C VAL A 325 -8.75 21.59 7.67
N PRO A 326 -9.68 21.08 8.49
CA PRO A 326 -9.98 19.66 8.71
C PRO A 326 -10.66 19.00 7.51
N ASP A 327 -10.72 17.66 7.50
CA ASP A 327 -11.49 16.87 6.55
C ASP A 327 -12.93 17.41 6.47
N PRO A 328 -13.45 17.72 5.28
CA PRO A 328 -14.71 18.45 5.16
C PRO A 328 -15.94 17.59 5.48
N LEU A 329 -15.82 16.25 5.44
CA LEU A 329 -16.92 15.32 5.68
C LEU A 329 -16.99 14.89 7.15
N LEU A 330 -15.84 14.57 7.74
CA LEU A 330 -15.69 13.96 9.06
C LEU A 330 -15.11 14.92 10.10
N GLY A 331 -14.51 16.04 9.68
CA GLY A 331 -13.96 17.06 10.57
C GLY A 331 -12.62 16.68 11.22
N PHE A 332 -11.94 15.65 10.71
CA PHE A 332 -10.66 15.21 11.23
C PHE A 332 -9.52 16.19 10.91
N ASP A 333 -8.61 16.39 11.86
CA ASP A 333 -7.40 17.21 11.69
C ASP A 333 -6.18 16.45 12.25
N PRO A 334 -5.18 16.04 11.43
CA PRO A 334 -5.09 16.23 9.97
C PRO A 334 -6.21 15.48 9.20
N PRO A 335 -6.30 15.47 7.86
CA PRO A 335 -7.09 14.51 7.05
C PRO A 335 -6.39 13.15 6.94
N GLU A 336 -7.05 12.09 6.43
CA GLU A 336 -6.43 10.74 6.34
C GLU A 336 -5.35 10.74 5.28
N GLY A 337 -5.72 10.92 4.02
CA GLY A 337 -4.79 11.36 2.99
C GLY A 337 -4.08 10.26 2.20
N ASN A 338 -4.45 8.99 2.36
CA ASN A 338 -3.92 7.86 1.61
C ASN A 338 -4.43 7.85 0.15
N ALA A 339 -4.03 8.83 -0.68
CA ALA A 339 -4.48 8.88 -2.08
C ALA A 339 -4.14 7.57 -2.80
N HIS A 340 -5.16 6.82 -3.18
CA HIS A 340 -5.05 5.46 -3.71
C HIS A 340 -5.16 5.45 -5.21
N GLN A 341 -6.36 5.65 -5.74
CA GLN A 341 -6.64 5.69 -7.17
C GLN A 341 -7.25 7.04 -7.57
N GLY A 342 -7.02 7.45 -8.81
CA GLY A 342 -7.52 8.73 -9.32
C GLY A 342 -7.82 8.69 -10.81
N GLU A 343 -8.92 9.34 -11.21
CA GLU A 343 -9.33 9.40 -12.62
C GLU A 343 -9.67 10.80 -13.09
N TYR A 344 -9.27 11.12 -14.32
CA TYR A 344 -9.68 12.37 -14.96
C TYR A 344 -11.10 12.25 -15.50
N SER A 345 -11.98 13.15 -15.04
CA SER A 345 -13.32 13.31 -15.61
C SER A 345 -13.28 13.46 -17.14
N TYR A 346 -14.35 13.02 -17.81
CA TYR A 346 -14.41 12.99 -19.29
C TYR A 346 -14.00 14.31 -19.96
N ASN A 347 -14.44 15.45 -19.40
CA ASN A 347 -14.14 16.78 -19.93
C ASN A 347 -12.83 17.40 -19.37
N ASN A 348 -12.04 16.63 -18.62
CA ASN A 348 -10.79 17.03 -17.99
C ASN A 348 -10.90 18.22 -17.02
N LYS A 349 -12.10 18.49 -16.48
CA LYS A 349 -12.30 19.61 -15.56
C LYS A 349 -11.99 19.25 -14.11
N TYR A 350 -12.26 17.99 -13.76
CA TYR A 350 -12.09 17.44 -12.42
C TYR A 350 -11.25 16.17 -12.47
N ILE A 351 -10.58 15.88 -11.37
CA ILE A 351 -10.18 14.53 -11.00
C ILE A 351 -11.23 13.97 -10.04
N ILE A 352 -11.41 12.66 -10.04
CA ILE A 352 -12.17 11.92 -9.05
C ILE A 352 -11.14 11.01 -8.37
N GLY A 353 -10.81 11.31 -7.12
CA GLY A 353 -9.86 10.55 -6.32
C GLY A 353 -10.57 9.70 -5.28
N THR A 354 -9.93 8.62 -4.88
CA THR A 354 -10.31 7.78 -3.74
C THR A 354 -9.13 7.61 -2.80
N ASP A 355 -9.40 7.64 -1.50
CA ASP A 355 -8.41 7.31 -0.47
C ASP A 355 -8.49 5.80 -0.18
N GLU A 356 -7.36 5.18 0.12
CA GLU A 356 -7.32 3.84 0.70
C GLU A 356 -7.45 3.93 2.21
N ASP A 357 -8.53 3.36 2.72
CA ASP A 357 -8.83 3.37 4.14
C ASP A 357 -8.92 1.95 4.67
N PHE A 358 -8.15 1.68 5.72
CA PHE A 358 -8.06 0.39 6.39
C PHE A 358 -8.86 0.33 7.69
N SER A 359 -9.45 1.46 8.12
CA SER A 359 -10.20 1.55 9.37
C SER A 359 -11.40 2.48 9.24
N PRO A 360 -12.62 2.04 9.62
CA PRO A 360 -13.80 2.91 9.56
C PRO A 360 -13.74 4.09 10.54
N ASP A 361 -12.83 4.03 11.52
CA ASP A 361 -12.64 5.05 12.54
C ASP A 361 -11.21 5.61 12.48
N ARG A 362 -11.10 6.90 12.75
CA ARG A 362 -9.81 7.57 12.85
C ARG A 362 -9.31 7.62 14.28
N LEU A 363 -8.19 6.96 14.51
CA LEU A 363 -7.51 6.99 15.80
C LEU A 363 -6.60 8.23 15.90
N SER A 364 -6.60 8.85 17.07
CA SER A 364 -5.64 9.90 17.42
C SER A 364 -4.87 9.43 18.65
N PHE A 365 -3.56 9.24 18.51
CA PHE A 365 -2.70 8.80 19.61
C PHE A 365 -2.19 10.01 20.39
N GLN A 366 -2.25 9.95 21.73
CA GLN A 366 -1.80 11.04 22.58
C GLN A 366 -0.92 10.53 23.70
N ILE A 367 0.28 11.10 23.84
CA ILE A 367 1.05 11.00 25.07
C ILE A 367 0.51 12.06 26.02
N THR A 368 -0.10 11.66 27.12
CA THR A 368 -0.88 12.57 27.99
C THR A 368 -0.07 13.21 29.12
N SER A 369 1.17 12.77 29.35
CA SER A 369 1.99 13.26 30.45
C SER A 369 3.49 13.22 30.15
N GLY A 370 4.28 13.88 31.01
CA GLY A 370 5.73 13.97 30.85
C GLY A 370 6.18 15.05 29.85
N PRO A 371 7.50 15.17 29.61
CA PRO A 371 8.07 16.19 28.73
C PRO A 371 7.68 16.01 27.26
N ASN A 372 7.23 14.81 26.88
CA ASN A 372 6.86 14.45 25.51
C ASN A 372 5.33 14.43 25.30
N ALA A 373 4.57 15.05 26.20
CA ALA A 373 3.12 15.10 26.08
C ALA A 373 2.70 15.84 24.80
N GLY A 374 1.77 15.27 24.05
CA GLY A 374 1.37 15.78 22.73
C GLY A 374 0.54 14.77 21.94
N PHE A 375 -0.04 15.25 20.85
CA PHE A 375 -0.73 14.42 19.86
C PHE A 375 0.27 13.89 18.83
N TYR A 376 0.04 12.65 18.42
CA TYR A 376 0.83 11.92 17.44
C TYR A 376 -0.13 11.10 16.55
N GLY A 377 0.34 10.73 15.37
CA GLY A 377 -0.39 9.82 14.48
C GLY A 377 -0.44 8.39 15.03
N GLY A 378 -1.49 7.66 14.66
CA GLY A 378 -1.60 6.24 14.89
C GLY A 378 -2.80 5.64 14.16
N GLY A 379 -2.72 4.34 13.90
CA GLY A 379 -3.79 3.57 13.28
C GLY A 379 -4.26 2.45 14.21
N GLN A 380 -5.46 1.93 13.97
CA GLN A 380 -5.94 0.73 14.64
C GLN A 380 -5.82 -0.48 13.70
N PHE A 381 -5.44 -1.64 14.25
CA PHE A 381 -5.53 -2.89 13.52
C PHE A 381 -6.99 -3.32 13.36
N GLY A 382 -7.52 -3.31 12.13
CA GLY A 382 -8.93 -3.60 11.83
C GLY A 382 -9.41 -5.01 12.21
N TRP A 383 -8.49 -5.95 12.42
CA TRP A 383 -8.76 -7.34 12.83
C TRP A 383 -8.71 -7.56 14.35
N THR A 384 -8.43 -6.51 15.14
CA THR A 384 -8.37 -6.57 16.60
C THR A 384 -9.67 -6.15 17.29
N VAL A 385 -9.76 -6.31 18.61
CA VAL A 385 -10.95 -5.86 19.35
C VAL A 385 -11.15 -4.36 19.11
N PRO A 386 -12.33 -3.91 18.64
CA PRO A 386 -12.56 -2.51 18.30
C PRO A 386 -12.39 -1.56 19.49
N ILE A 387 -11.63 -0.48 19.29
CA ILE A 387 -11.53 0.62 20.25
C ILE A 387 -12.84 1.41 20.19
N SER A 388 -13.43 1.69 21.36
CA SER A 388 -14.71 2.39 21.45
C SER A 388 -14.89 3.05 22.81
N ALA A 389 -15.95 3.84 23.00
CA ALA A 389 -16.29 4.38 24.31
C ALA A 389 -16.54 3.28 25.38
N SER A 390 -16.96 2.08 24.97
CA SER A 390 -17.13 0.92 25.86
C SER A 390 -15.87 0.07 26.03
N ASN A 391 -14.86 0.27 25.19
CA ASN A 391 -13.59 -0.42 25.21
C ASN A 391 -12.47 0.58 24.87
N PRO A 392 -12.14 1.50 25.80
CA PRO A 392 -11.16 2.55 25.54
C PRO A 392 -9.75 1.98 25.48
N PHE A 393 -8.89 2.61 24.67
CA PHE A 393 -7.46 2.32 24.62
C PHE A 393 -6.72 3.41 25.39
N GLU A 394 -6.46 3.16 26.68
CA GLU A 394 -5.81 4.10 27.57
C GLU A 394 -5.03 3.37 28.66
N GLY A 395 -3.88 3.92 29.04
CA GLY A 395 -3.16 3.46 30.22
C GLY A 395 -1.64 3.64 30.14
N SER A 396 -0.98 3.05 31.12
CA SER A 396 0.47 3.06 31.29
C SER A 396 1.15 2.05 30.38
N THR A 397 2.29 2.43 29.80
CA THR A 397 3.02 1.58 28.85
C THR A 397 4.19 0.84 29.49
N VAL A 398 4.51 -0.34 28.96
CA VAL A 398 5.75 -1.06 29.22
C VAL A 398 6.38 -1.56 27.93
N TRP A 399 7.71 -1.58 27.91
CA TRP A 399 8.47 -2.09 26.78
C TRP A 399 8.45 -3.62 26.74
N GLY A 400 8.07 -4.17 25.59
CA GLY A 400 7.98 -5.62 25.33
C GLY A 400 9.03 -6.17 24.36
N GLY A 401 9.92 -5.34 23.81
CA GLY A 401 10.94 -5.78 22.85
C GLY A 401 10.37 -6.08 21.45
N SER A 402 10.87 -7.12 20.78
CA SER A 402 10.30 -7.56 19.50
C SER A 402 8.95 -8.25 19.69
N GLY A 403 8.76 -8.98 20.80
CA GLY A 403 7.57 -9.78 21.05
C GLY A 403 7.41 -10.96 20.07
N CYS A 404 8.49 -11.48 19.51
CA CYS A 404 8.46 -12.53 18.49
C CYS A 404 9.16 -13.82 18.97
N GLU A 405 9.00 -14.94 18.25
CA GLU A 405 9.45 -16.28 18.72
C GLU A 405 10.96 -16.55 18.54
N GLU A 406 11.70 -15.64 17.93
CA GLU A 406 13.16 -15.69 17.84
C GLU A 406 13.85 -15.47 19.19
N ASP A 407 15.15 -15.76 19.22
CA ASP A 407 16.06 -15.52 20.34
C ASP A 407 17.21 -14.67 19.78
N VAL A 408 17.04 -13.33 19.78
CA VAL A 408 18.00 -12.42 19.12
C VAL A 408 19.32 -12.35 19.90
N ASP A 409 19.25 -12.40 21.23
CA ASP A 409 20.42 -12.24 22.08
C ASP A 409 21.16 -13.57 22.37
N GLY A 410 20.59 -14.70 21.94
CA GLY A 410 21.17 -16.02 22.01
C GLY A 410 21.16 -16.60 23.43
N ASN A 411 20.27 -16.13 24.29
CA ASN A 411 20.22 -16.54 25.69
C ASN A 411 19.45 -17.86 25.93
N GLY A 412 18.85 -18.42 24.89
CA GLY A 412 18.10 -19.68 24.90
C GLY A 412 16.62 -19.52 25.26
N VAL A 413 16.13 -18.29 25.38
CA VAL A 413 14.73 -17.91 25.61
C VAL A 413 14.30 -17.04 24.45
N SER A 414 13.11 -17.30 23.90
CA SER A 414 12.63 -16.43 22.83
C SER A 414 12.20 -15.07 23.37
N ASP A 415 12.36 -14.01 22.57
CA ASP A 415 11.95 -12.65 22.90
C ASP A 415 10.47 -12.60 23.34
N ARG A 416 9.59 -13.44 22.76
CA ARG A 416 8.20 -13.63 23.20
C ARG A 416 8.10 -14.12 24.65
N ALA A 417 8.93 -15.07 25.06
CA ALA A 417 8.93 -15.59 26.41
C ALA A 417 9.53 -14.60 27.43
N GLU A 418 10.22 -13.57 26.96
CA GLU A 418 10.78 -12.48 27.77
C GLU A 418 9.84 -11.30 27.97
N VAL A 419 8.73 -11.25 27.23
CA VAL A 419 7.72 -10.18 27.34
C VAL A 419 7.26 -10.07 28.81
N PRO A 420 7.44 -8.91 29.45
CA PRO A 420 7.05 -8.73 30.85
C PRO A 420 5.55 -8.92 31.02
N SER A 421 5.10 -9.78 31.94
CA SER A 421 3.66 -10.02 32.12
C SER A 421 2.95 -8.82 32.74
N GLN A 422 1.70 -8.61 32.34
CA GLN A 422 0.83 -7.54 32.88
C GLN A 422 0.79 -7.59 34.42
N ALA A 423 0.64 -8.80 34.97
CA ALA A 423 0.60 -9.01 36.42
C ALA A 423 1.91 -8.61 37.14
N SER A 424 3.06 -8.65 36.44
CA SER A 424 4.36 -8.30 37.01
C SER A 424 4.69 -6.82 36.92
N THR A 425 4.24 -6.15 35.85
CA THR A 425 4.53 -4.75 35.57
C THR A 425 3.47 -3.82 36.17
N GLY A 426 2.22 -4.28 36.23
CA GLY A 426 1.05 -3.46 36.50
C GLY A 426 0.75 -2.44 35.40
N ALA A 427 1.42 -2.54 34.25
CA ALA A 427 1.15 -1.70 33.09
C ALA A 427 -0.15 -2.12 32.41
N ASP A 428 -0.79 -1.19 31.72
CA ASP A 428 -2.03 -1.44 31.00
C ASP A 428 -1.75 -1.86 29.55
N VAL A 429 -0.65 -1.35 28.98
CA VAL A 429 -0.31 -1.49 27.56
C VAL A 429 1.11 -1.99 27.38
N VAL A 430 1.30 -3.01 26.55
CA VAL A 430 2.64 -3.46 26.11
C VAL A 430 2.98 -2.89 24.74
N VAL A 431 4.21 -2.39 24.60
CA VAL A 431 4.72 -1.78 23.36
C VAL A 431 5.80 -2.66 22.75
N PHE A 432 5.63 -3.02 21.48
CA PHE A 432 6.61 -3.78 20.71
C PHE A 432 7.21 -2.94 19.59
N THR A 433 8.48 -3.18 19.26
CA THR A 433 9.06 -2.69 18.00
C THR A 433 8.52 -3.49 16.83
N ARG A 434 8.23 -2.82 15.72
CA ARG A 434 8.02 -3.44 14.42
C ARG A 434 9.28 -4.20 13.98
N GLY A 435 9.06 -5.27 13.20
CA GLY A 435 10.10 -6.11 12.62
C GLY A 435 10.16 -7.53 13.17
N VAL A 436 11.02 -8.35 12.55
CA VAL A 436 11.31 -9.77 12.87
C VAL A 436 10.16 -10.77 12.64
N CYS A 437 8.95 -10.46 13.10
CA CYS A 437 7.75 -11.24 12.85
C CYS A 437 6.54 -10.35 12.59
N PHE A 438 5.45 -10.96 12.10
CA PHE A 438 4.20 -10.28 11.80
C PHE A 438 3.57 -9.58 13.00
N PHE A 439 2.81 -8.50 12.73
CA PHE A 439 2.04 -7.79 13.74
C PHE A 439 1.11 -8.70 14.53
N SER A 440 0.45 -9.66 13.86
CA SER A 440 -0.41 -10.64 14.53
C SER A 440 0.33 -11.46 15.58
N LYS A 441 1.60 -11.80 15.34
CA LYS A 441 2.45 -12.53 16.30
C LYS A 441 2.86 -11.68 17.50
N LYS A 442 3.03 -10.37 17.31
CA LYS A 442 3.29 -9.42 18.41
C LYS A 442 2.06 -9.21 19.28
N VAL A 443 0.88 -9.05 18.67
CA VAL A 443 -0.40 -8.97 19.39
C VAL A 443 -0.69 -10.25 20.16
N GLU A 444 -0.43 -11.42 19.57
CA GLU A 444 -0.50 -12.72 20.26
C GLU A 444 0.40 -12.75 21.50
N SER A 445 1.65 -12.28 21.37
CA SER A 445 2.59 -12.20 22.51
C SER A 445 2.09 -11.30 23.63
N GLY A 446 1.52 -10.14 23.30
CA GLY A 446 0.90 -9.25 24.29
C GLY A 446 -0.27 -9.92 25.02
N GLN A 447 -1.17 -10.58 24.30
CA GLN A 447 -2.28 -11.33 24.88
C GLN A 447 -1.81 -12.46 25.79
N LEU A 448 -0.79 -13.23 25.37
CA LEU A 448 -0.21 -14.31 26.16
C LEU A 448 0.46 -13.79 27.44
N ALA A 449 1.01 -12.58 27.40
CA ALA A 449 1.56 -11.88 28.57
C ALA A 449 0.49 -11.23 29.47
N GLY A 450 -0.80 -11.31 29.09
CA GLY A 450 -1.95 -10.87 29.87
C GLY A 450 -2.43 -9.44 29.59
N TYR A 451 -1.95 -8.80 28.53
CA TYR A 451 -2.42 -7.47 28.12
C TYR A 451 -3.66 -7.57 27.22
N ASP A 452 -4.60 -6.65 27.40
CA ASP A 452 -5.76 -6.42 26.53
C ASP A 452 -5.55 -5.22 25.59
N GLN A 453 -4.41 -4.53 25.71
CA GLN A 453 -4.00 -3.42 24.86
C GLN A 453 -2.55 -3.59 24.40
N VAL A 454 -2.32 -3.48 23.08
CA VAL A 454 -0.99 -3.64 22.47
C VAL A 454 -0.68 -2.46 21.54
N ILE A 455 0.52 -1.89 21.66
CA ILE A 455 1.06 -0.93 20.69
C ILE A 455 2.17 -1.62 19.90
N VAL A 456 2.15 -1.47 18.58
CA VAL A 456 3.32 -1.76 17.74
C VAL A 456 3.87 -0.44 17.21
N MET A 457 5.03 -0.01 17.73
CA MET A 457 5.71 1.16 17.18
C MET A 457 6.48 0.78 15.92
N GLN A 458 6.52 1.69 14.95
CA GLN A 458 7.30 1.50 13.73
C GLN A 458 8.80 1.39 14.01
N SER A 459 9.57 0.87 13.06
CA SER A 459 11.03 0.73 13.16
C SER A 459 11.74 1.89 12.45
N HIS A 460 13.08 1.94 12.55
CA HIS A 460 13.90 2.89 11.79
C HIS A 460 13.70 2.73 10.28
N GLY A 461 13.78 1.49 9.79
CA GLY A 461 13.40 1.16 8.41
C GLY A 461 11.97 1.61 8.15
N GLY A 462 11.04 1.23 9.05
CA GLY A 462 9.62 1.58 9.12
C GLY A 462 9.25 3.05 8.91
N THR A 463 10.23 3.94 8.99
CA THR A 463 10.10 5.39 8.86
C THR A 463 11.12 5.96 7.87
N ARG A 464 11.50 5.16 6.87
CA ARG A 464 12.46 5.50 5.82
C ARG A 464 13.78 6.02 6.37
N ASN A 465 14.31 5.33 7.37
CA ASN A 465 15.51 5.72 8.12
C ASN A 465 15.43 7.14 8.70
N GLY A 466 14.24 7.54 9.14
CA GLY A 466 13.96 8.83 9.75
C GLY A 466 13.48 9.93 8.80
N LEU A 467 13.29 9.64 7.51
CA LEU A 467 12.70 10.58 6.55
C LEU A 467 11.23 10.88 6.89
N THR A 468 10.50 9.87 7.36
CA THR A 468 9.07 9.95 7.74
C THR A 468 8.88 9.42 9.17
N PRO A 469 9.43 10.11 10.18
CA PRO A 469 9.54 9.58 11.55
C PRO A 469 8.19 9.46 12.27
N ASN A 470 7.14 10.12 11.78
CA ASN A 470 5.77 9.92 12.25
C ASN A 470 5.00 8.90 11.37
N GLY A 471 5.62 8.44 10.27
CA GLY A 471 5.31 7.27 9.44
C GLY A 471 4.66 6.15 10.21
N PHE A 472 3.41 5.77 9.92
CA PHE A 472 2.82 4.53 10.45
C PHE A 472 1.95 3.81 9.42
N THR A 473 1.94 2.48 9.51
CA THR A 473 1.02 1.63 8.76
C THR A 473 0.59 0.47 9.64
N CYS A 474 -0.71 0.29 9.78
CA CYS A 474 -1.28 -0.86 10.48
C CYS A 474 -1.59 -1.91 9.44
N GLY A 475 -0.86 -3.02 9.44
CA GLY A 475 -1.15 -4.12 8.52
C GLY A 475 -2.54 -4.72 8.74
N SER A 476 -3.15 -5.23 7.68
CA SER A 476 -4.46 -5.88 7.71
C SER A 476 -4.38 -7.39 7.95
N GLN A 477 -3.37 -7.86 8.70
CA GLN A 477 -3.09 -9.30 8.83
C GLN A 477 -4.21 -10.09 9.50
N GLY A 478 -4.59 -11.20 8.88
CA GLY A 478 -5.33 -12.25 9.56
C GLY A 478 -4.51 -12.93 10.66
N ASN A 479 -5.19 -13.64 11.55
CA ASN A 479 -4.61 -14.32 12.69
C ASN A 479 -5.16 -15.75 12.81
N ALA A 480 -4.39 -16.62 13.48
CA ALA A 480 -4.78 -18.02 13.74
C ALA A 480 -5.17 -18.27 15.21
N PHE A 481 -5.28 -17.20 16.00
CA PHE A 481 -5.57 -17.23 17.43
C PHE A 481 -6.85 -16.44 17.71
N VAL A 482 -7.46 -16.63 18.89
CA VAL A 482 -8.62 -15.82 19.27
C VAL A 482 -8.12 -14.45 19.71
N VAL A 483 -8.53 -13.40 19.00
CA VAL A 483 -8.18 -12.03 19.36
C VAL A 483 -9.03 -11.56 20.53
N THR A 484 -8.35 -11.10 21.58
CA THR A 484 -8.95 -10.56 22.81
C THR A 484 -8.40 -9.19 23.18
N ALA A 485 -7.30 -8.77 22.56
CA ALA A 485 -6.72 -7.44 22.75
C ALA A 485 -7.16 -6.47 21.65
N SER A 486 -7.21 -5.20 22.01
CA SER A 486 -7.20 -4.09 21.06
C SER A 486 -5.74 -3.78 20.71
N ALA A 487 -5.43 -3.44 19.47
CA ALA A 487 -4.08 -3.03 19.12
C ALA A 487 -4.03 -1.83 18.18
N ILE A 488 -2.96 -1.04 18.31
CA ILE A 488 -2.66 0.12 17.46
C ILE A 488 -1.23 0.08 16.93
N CYS A 489 -0.99 0.73 15.80
CA CYS A 489 0.34 1.07 15.32
C CYS A 489 0.60 2.58 15.48
N ILE A 490 1.84 2.95 15.78
CA ILE A 490 2.25 4.36 15.93
C ILE A 490 3.59 4.60 15.23
N GLY A 491 3.84 5.85 14.87
CA GLY A 491 5.12 6.25 14.27
C GLY A 491 6.32 6.00 15.19
N HIS A 492 7.50 5.83 14.58
CA HIS A 492 8.73 5.47 15.29
C HIS A 492 9.12 6.52 16.33
N ARG A 493 8.98 7.82 15.99
CA ARG A 493 9.21 8.93 16.92
C ARG A 493 8.34 8.81 18.18
N ALA A 494 7.05 8.54 18.02
CA ALA A 494 6.13 8.43 19.15
C ALA A 494 6.54 7.26 20.07
N GLY A 495 7.02 6.15 19.49
CA GLY A 495 7.58 5.02 20.21
C GLY A 495 8.78 5.39 21.10
N HIS A 496 9.78 6.09 20.56
CA HIS A 496 10.92 6.58 21.35
C HIS A 496 10.49 7.55 22.46
N LEU A 497 9.58 8.47 22.14
CA LEU A 497 9.11 9.49 23.06
C LEU A 497 8.29 8.90 24.23
N LEU A 498 7.59 7.78 24.04
CA LEU A 498 6.91 7.05 25.13
C LEU A 498 7.88 6.61 26.23
N PHE A 499 9.12 6.27 25.88
CA PHE A 499 10.13 5.76 26.81
C PHE A 499 11.22 6.79 27.14
N GLY A 500 11.04 8.05 26.72
CA GLY A 500 11.99 9.13 26.99
C GLY A 500 13.33 8.95 26.28
N ASP A 501 13.35 8.20 25.17
CA ASP A 501 14.52 8.01 24.33
C ASP A 501 14.52 9.01 23.16
N THR A 502 15.70 9.30 22.62
CA THR A 502 15.82 10.14 21.42
C THR A 502 15.50 9.28 20.19
N PRO A 503 14.61 9.73 19.29
CA PRO A 503 14.27 9.04 18.04
C PRO A 503 15.45 8.79 17.11
#